data_AF-A0A177AQ66-F1
#
_entry.id   AF-A0A177AQ66-F1
#
_cell.length_a   1.000
_cell.length_b   1.000
_cell.length_c   1.000
_cell.angle_alpha   90.00
_cell.angle_beta   90.00
_cell.angle_gamma   90.00
#
_symmetry.space_group_name_H-M   'P 1'
#
loop_
_entity.id
_entity.type
_entity.pdbx_description
1 polymer ?
#
loop_
_entity_poly.entity_id
_entity_poly.type
_entity_poly.pdbx_seq_one_letter_code
_entity_poly.pdbx_strand_id
1 'polypeptide(L)'
;MTFHFVELHGFSSHNFAANDTLWIFNSCLNYKKQLAKSVEDTNGVYFVTTFSGFFTPHWDPNIRASIYGMNLNTSKAHIARACLESIAFATADSLKLMDDYGVKVNILRVDGGMCVNETFLQMLSDFTGIDI
;
A
#
# COMPACT_ATOMS: atom_id res chain seq x y z
N MET A 1 13.22 -23.67 6.41
CA MET A 1 13.13 -22.40 5.67
C MET A 1 11.69 -22.29 5.19
N THR A 2 10.82 -21.70 5.99
CA THR A 2 9.40 -21.61 5.66
C THR A 2 9.20 -20.39 4.78
N PHE A 3 8.79 -20.61 3.54
CA PHE A 3 8.46 -19.54 2.60
C PHE A 3 7.00 -19.16 2.82
N HIS A 4 6.75 -17.90 3.19
CA HIS A 4 5.40 -17.37 3.28
C HIS A 4 5.20 -16.38 2.15
N PHE A 5 4.38 -16.79 1.19
CA PHE A 5 3.88 -15.95 0.12
C PHE A 5 2.73 -15.12 0.70
N VAL A 6 2.96 -13.82 0.92
CA VAL A 6 1.88 -12.89 1.26
C VAL A 6 1.31 -12.39 -0.06
N GLU A 7 0.29 -13.08 -0.54
CA GLU A 7 -0.47 -12.62 -1.69
C GLU A 7 -1.27 -11.38 -1.24
N LEU A 8 -0.93 -10.21 -1.80
CA LEU A 8 -1.64 -8.95 -1.58
C LEU A 8 -3.02 -8.99 -2.24
N HIS A 9 -3.90 -9.89 -1.77
CA HIS A 9 -5.24 -10.11 -2.31
C HIS A 9 -6.15 -8.87 -2.25
N GLY A 10 -5.78 -7.85 -1.46
CA GLY A 10 -6.52 -6.59 -1.36
C GLY A 10 -6.33 -5.62 -2.54
N PHE A 11 -5.32 -5.81 -3.38
CA PHE A 11 -4.98 -4.89 -4.47
C PHE A 11 -4.83 -5.61 -5.81
N SER A 12 -5.80 -6.45 -6.18
CA SER A 12 -5.88 -6.92 -7.57
C SER A 12 -6.11 -5.72 -8.49
N SER A 13 -5.00 -5.18 -8.97
CA SER A 13 -4.89 -4.16 -10.01
C SER A 13 -5.68 -4.53 -11.27
N HIS A 14 -6.03 -5.80 -11.46
CA HIS A 14 -6.70 -6.28 -12.66
C HIS A 14 -8.22 -5.99 -12.69
N ASN A 15 -8.91 -5.92 -11.55
CA ASN A 15 -10.36 -5.64 -11.54
C ASN A 15 -10.69 -4.16 -11.29
N PHE A 16 -9.81 -3.40 -10.65
CA PHE A 16 -10.06 -1.98 -10.34
C PHE A 16 -9.34 -1.00 -11.28
N ALA A 17 -8.17 -1.33 -11.86
CA ALA A 17 -7.56 -0.49 -12.89
C ALA A 17 -8.30 -0.56 -14.24
N ALA A 18 -9.24 -1.50 -14.39
CA ALA A 18 -10.07 -1.66 -15.58
C ALA A 18 -11.21 -0.62 -15.67
N ASN A 19 -11.57 0.04 -14.57
CA ASN A 19 -12.61 1.07 -14.56
C ASN A 19 -11.99 2.44 -14.24
N ASP A 20 -12.17 3.40 -15.15
CA ASP A 20 -11.81 4.82 -15.00
C ASP A 20 -12.56 5.55 -13.85
N THR A 21 -13.14 4.82 -12.90
CA THR A 21 -14.13 5.32 -11.95
C THR A 21 -13.55 6.15 -10.80
N LEU A 22 -12.24 6.09 -10.52
CA LEU A 22 -11.62 6.94 -9.49
C LEU A 22 -10.21 7.42 -9.87
N TRP A 23 -10.10 8.70 -10.25
CA TRP A 23 -8.85 9.35 -10.65
C TRP A 23 -7.73 9.26 -9.60
N ILE A 24 -8.09 9.18 -8.31
CA ILE A 24 -7.14 9.07 -7.20
C ILE A 24 -6.35 7.77 -7.34
N PHE A 25 -7.01 6.64 -7.62
CA PHE A 25 -6.34 5.34 -7.71
C PHE A 25 -5.39 5.27 -8.91
N ASN A 26 -5.82 5.80 -10.07
CA ASN A 26 -4.95 5.92 -11.23
C ASN A 26 -3.74 6.81 -10.88
N SER A 27 -3.92 7.91 -10.15
CA SER A 27 -2.80 8.76 -9.73
C SER A 27 -1.82 8.07 -8.77
N CYS A 28 -2.29 7.12 -7.96
CA CYS A 28 -1.49 6.37 -6.99
C CYS A 28 -0.70 5.22 -7.62
N LEU A 29 -1.34 4.45 -8.51
CA LEU A 29 -0.77 3.24 -9.11
C LEU A 29 -0.17 3.46 -10.50
N ASN A 30 -0.25 4.67 -11.06
CA ASN A 30 0.36 4.97 -12.35
C ASN A 30 1.90 5.01 -12.22
N TYR A 31 2.47 3.81 -12.25
CA TYR A 31 3.90 3.53 -12.24
C TYR A 31 4.64 4.29 -13.36
N LYS A 32 3.96 4.65 -14.46
CA LYS A 32 4.57 5.39 -15.59
C LYS A 32 4.85 6.85 -15.25
N LYS A 33 4.06 7.48 -14.37
CA LYS A 33 4.21 8.91 -14.04
C LYS A 33 5.10 9.15 -12.82
N GLN A 34 5.40 8.12 -12.03
CA GLN A 34 6.23 8.21 -10.81
C GLN A 34 5.85 9.40 -9.89
N LEU A 35 4.56 9.74 -9.82
CA LEU A 35 4.11 10.96 -9.15
C LEU A 35 4.46 10.95 -7.65
N ALA A 36 4.40 9.79 -7.00
CA ALA A 36 4.82 9.64 -5.61
C ALA A 36 6.32 9.93 -5.38
N LYS A 37 7.16 9.73 -6.41
CA LYS A 37 8.61 9.98 -6.35
C LYS A 37 8.96 11.46 -6.48
N SER A 38 8.04 12.30 -6.95
CA SER A 38 8.28 13.73 -7.14
C SER A 38 8.16 14.56 -5.84
N VAL A 39 7.85 13.91 -4.71
CA VAL A 39 7.76 14.52 -3.38
C VAL A 39 8.56 13.68 -2.40
N GLU A 40 9.14 14.34 -1.39
CA GLU A 40 10.01 13.68 -0.39
C GLU A 40 9.22 12.95 0.71
N ASP A 41 7.97 13.35 0.96
CA ASP A 41 7.09 12.77 1.97
C ASP A 41 5.61 12.91 1.57
N THR A 42 4.69 12.57 2.48
CA THR A 42 3.24 12.70 2.31
C THR A 42 2.70 14.07 2.72
N ASN A 43 3.54 14.98 3.22
CA ASN A 43 3.15 16.25 3.84
C ASN A 43 2.03 16.06 4.90
N GLY A 44 2.18 15.01 5.73
CA GLY A 44 1.25 14.66 6.79
C GLY A 44 -0.06 14.00 6.33
N VAL A 45 -0.19 13.69 5.04
CA VAL A 45 -1.37 13.01 4.51
C VAL A 45 -1.34 11.52 4.84
N TYR A 46 -2.42 11.04 5.43
CA TYR A 46 -2.68 9.61 5.61
C TYR A 46 -3.85 9.21 4.73
N PHE A 47 -3.70 8.11 3.99
CA PHE A 47 -4.76 7.60 3.16
C PHE A 47 -5.05 6.15 3.52
N VAL A 48 -6.17 5.89 4.19
CA VAL A 48 -6.66 4.52 4.41
C VAL A 48 -7.29 4.01 3.12
N THR A 49 -6.69 3.01 2.48
CA THR A 49 -7.07 2.51 1.14
C THR A 49 -8.08 1.34 1.15
N THR A 50 -8.87 1.19 2.20
CA THR A 50 -9.79 0.05 2.42
C THR A 50 -11.16 0.30 1.79
N PHE A 51 -11.30 0.09 0.48
CA PHE A 51 -12.56 0.38 -0.24
C PHE A 51 -13.68 -0.61 0.04
N SER A 52 -13.35 -1.88 0.32
CA SER A 52 -14.30 -2.99 0.50
C SER A 52 -14.31 -3.54 1.93
N GLY A 53 -13.88 -2.75 2.91
CA GLY A 53 -13.66 -3.21 4.27
C GLY A 53 -12.18 -3.39 4.59
N PHE A 54 -11.87 -3.54 5.88
CA PHE A 54 -10.54 -3.79 6.39
C PHE A 54 -10.50 -5.17 7.03
N PHE A 55 -9.90 -6.13 6.34
CA PHE A 55 -9.82 -7.51 6.81
C PHE A 55 -8.64 -7.64 7.77
N THR A 56 -7.57 -8.34 7.41
CA THR A 56 -6.40 -8.44 8.29
C THR A 56 -5.80 -7.05 8.60
N PRO A 57 -5.50 -6.73 9.87
CA PRO A 57 -5.71 -7.52 11.11
C PRO A 57 -7.04 -7.27 11.86
N HIS A 58 -7.89 -6.32 11.43
CA HIS A 58 -9.02 -5.80 12.22
C HIS A 58 -10.41 -6.40 11.93
N TRP A 59 -10.61 -7.05 10.78
CA TRP A 59 -11.83 -7.74 10.37
C TRP A 59 -13.13 -6.90 10.44
N ASP A 60 -13.06 -5.65 9.98
CA ASP A 60 -14.20 -4.74 9.93
C ASP A 60 -14.66 -4.49 8.48
N PRO A 61 -15.79 -5.09 8.05
CA PRO A 61 -16.34 -4.90 6.71
C PRO A 61 -16.97 -3.52 6.48
N ASN A 62 -17.11 -2.68 7.51
CA ASN A 62 -17.73 -1.36 7.44
C ASN A 62 -16.71 -0.23 7.26
N ILE A 63 -15.41 -0.47 7.50
CA ILE A 63 -14.37 0.53 7.25
C ILE A 63 -14.32 0.84 5.76
N ARG A 64 -14.27 2.14 5.43
CA ARG A 64 -14.18 2.64 4.07
C ARG A 64 -12.93 3.50 3.91
N ALA A 65 -12.52 3.65 2.65
CA ALA A 65 -11.38 4.46 2.31
C ALA A 65 -11.56 5.91 2.79
N SER A 66 -10.50 6.48 3.37
CA SER A 66 -10.54 7.82 3.97
C SER A 66 -9.17 8.50 3.89
N ILE A 67 -9.17 9.83 3.73
CA ILE A 67 -7.95 10.65 3.65
C ILE A 67 -7.96 11.64 4.81
N TYR A 68 -6.85 11.72 5.54
CA TYR A 68 -6.63 12.59 6.69
C TYR A 68 -5.39 13.46 6.49
N GLY A 69 -5.30 14.56 7.23
CA GLY A 69 -4.08 15.38 7.31
C GLY A 69 -3.82 16.31 6.13
N MET A 70 -4.79 16.50 5.23
CA MET A 70 -4.63 17.44 4.12
C MET A 70 -4.52 18.89 4.60
N ASN A 71 -3.65 19.64 3.95
CA ASN A 71 -3.48 21.08 4.09
C ASN A 71 -3.41 21.75 2.71
N LEU A 72 -3.30 23.08 2.66
CA LEU A 72 -3.27 23.83 1.40
C LEU A 72 -2.06 23.52 0.50
N ASN A 73 -0.99 22.95 1.07
CA ASN A 73 0.20 22.52 0.33
C ASN A 73 0.11 21.04 -0.09
N THR A 74 -0.97 20.34 0.24
CA THR A 74 -1.20 18.97 -0.22
C THR A 74 -1.39 18.96 -1.74
N SER A 75 -0.72 18.04 -2.41
CA SER A 75 -0.71 17.90 -3.87
C SER A 75 -1.13 16.49 -4.24
N LYS A 76 -1.40 16.25 -5.53
CA LYS A 76 -1.70 14.89 -6.02
C LYS A 76 -0.54 13.92 -5.77
N ALA A 77 0.70 14.42 -5.72
CA ALA A 77 1.88 13.62 -5.42
C ALA A 77 1.91 13.16 -3.96
N HIS A 78 1.56 14.05 -3.03
CA HIS A 78 1.41 13.70 -1.61
C HIS A 78 0.35 12.61 -1.40
N ILE A 79 -0.80 12.70 -2.09
CA ILE A 79 -1.87 11.68 -2.02
C ILE A 79 -1.41 10.36 -2.67
N ALA A 80 -0.74 10.43 -3.82
CA ALA A 80 -0.20 9.24 -4.49
C ALA A 80 0.80 8.50 -3.60
N ARG A 81 1.70 9.24 -2.95
CA ARG A 81 2.65 8.69 -1.99
C ARG A 81 1.96 8.09 -0.77
N ALA A 82 1.02 8.81 -0.15
CA ALA A 82 0.26 8.32 1.00
C ALA A 82 -0.50 7.01 0.69
N CYS A 83 -0.98 6.85 -0.55
CA CYS A 83 -1.58 5.61 -1.00
C CYS A 83 -0.59 4.44 -1.02
N LEU A 84 0.61 4.63 -1.62
CA LEU A 84 1.65 3.60 -1.64
C LEU A 84 2.10 3.24 -0.23
N GLU A 85 2.31 4.24 0.63
CA GLU A 85 2.67 4.03 2.02
C GLU A 85 1.58 3.27 2.77
N SER A 86 0.29 3.56 2.55
CA SER A 86 -0.80 2.80 3.17
C SER A 86 -0.83 1.32 2.81
N ILE A 87 -0.50 0.98 1.56
CA ILE A 87 -0.43 -0.42 1.12
C ILE A 87 0.72 -1.13 1.85
N ALA A 88 1.86 -0.46 1.95
CA ALA A 88 3.02 -1.01 2.65
C ALA A 88 2.76 -1.14 4.16
N PHE A 89 2.11 -0.16 4.80
CA PHE A 89 1.68 -0.23 6.20
C PHE A 89 0.75 -1.41 6.47
N ALA A 90 -0.28 -1.61 5.64
CA ALA A 90 -1.19 -2.74 5.79
C ALA A 90 -0.46 -4.10 5.67
N THR A 91 0.58 -4.15 4.85
CA THR A 91 1.45 -5.34 4.72
C THR A 91 2.28 -5.55 5.99
N ALA A 92 2.91 -4.49 6.51
CA ALA A 92 3.66 -4.54 7.75
C ALA A 92 2.79 -4.96 8.96
N ASP A 93 1.57 -4.44 9.06
CA ASP A 93 0.60 -4.84 10.10
C ASP A 93 0.23 -6.32 10.00
N SER A 94 0.05 -6.83 8.79
CA SER A 94 -0.23 -8.25 8.56
C SER A 94 0.96 -9.13 8.95
N LEU A 95 2.18 -8.71 8.63
CA LEU A 95 3.41 -9.42 9.01
C LEU A 95 3.64 -9.40 10.53
N LYS A 96 3.36 -8.26 11.18
CA LYS A 96 3.40 -8.15 12.64
C LYS A 96 2.42 -9.10 13.30
N LEU A 97 1.19 -9.19 12.79
CA LEU A 97 0.22 -10.16 13.27
C LEU A 97 0.76 -11.60 13.13
N MET A 98 1.39 -11.95 12.00
CA MET A 98 2.02 -13.27 11.84
C MET A 98 3.12 -13.53 12.87
N ASP A 99 3.97 -12.54 13.15
CA ASP A 99 5.01 -12.64 14.17
C ASP A 99 4.43 -12.82 15.58
N ASP A 100 3.33 -12.13 15.90
CA ASP A 100 2.59 -12.31 17.16
C ASP A 100 2.03 -13.74 17.31
N TYR A 101 1.78 -14.44 16.20
CA TYR A 101 1.41 -15.87 16.18
C TYR A 101 2.61 -16.83 16.06
N GLY A 102 3.84 -16.32 16.20
CA GLY A 102 5.08 -17.10 16.17
C GLY A 102 5.56 -17.46 14.76
N VAL A 103 5.03 -16.81 13.73
CA VAL A 103 5.40 -17.04 12.33
C VAL A 103 6.28 -15.90 11.84
N LYS A 104 7.60 -16.09 11.95
CA LYS A 104 8.58 -15.10 11.49
C LYS A 104 8.82 -15.19 9.98
N VAL A 105 8.52 -14.10 9.27
CA VAL A 105 8.82 -13.93 7.84
C VAL A 105 10.17 -13.24 7.69
N ASN A 106 11.09 -13.84 6.93
CA ASN A 106 12.44 -13.29 6.71
C ASN A 106 12.71 -12.90 5.24
N ILE A 107 11.80 -13.27 4.34
CA ILE A 107 11.90 -12.98 2.90
C ILE A 107 10.49 -12.67 2.43
N LEU A 108 10.29 -11.53 1.77
CA LEU A 108 9.01 -11.14 1.19
C LEU A 108 9.13 -11.15 -0.33
N ARG A 109 8.43 -12.07 -1.00
CA ARG A 109 8.38 -12.09 -2.47
C ARG A 109 7.12 -11.39 -2.94
N VAL A 110 7.28 -10.40 -3.82
CA VAL A 110 6.18 -9.63 -4.39
C VAL A 110 5.96 -10.08 -5.84
N ASP A 111 4.69 -10.24 -6.23
CA ASP A 111 4.27 -10.55 -7.60
C ASP A 111 3.13 -9.62 -8.05
N GLY A 112 2.94 -9.48 -9.37
CA GLY A 112 1.90 -8.69 -10.00
C GLY A 112 2.35 -7.29 -10.45
N GLY A 113 1.38 -6.51 -10.93
CA GLY A 113 1.64 -5.21 -11.58
C GLY A 113 2.30 -4.14 -10.71
N MET A 114 2.37 -4.32 -9.39
CA MET A 114 3.06 -3.38 -8.49
C MET A 114 4.56 -3.64 -8.38
N CYS A 115 5.05 -4.81 -8.82
CA CYS A 115 6.47 -5.14 -8.76
C CYS A 115 7.34 -4.25 -9.65
N VAL A 116 6.75 -3.60 -10.65
CA VAL A 116 7.50 -2.66 -11.51
C VAL A 116 7.65 -1.27 -10.88
N ASN A 117 7.03 -1.02 -9.72
CA ASN A 117 7.11 0.25 -9.02
C ASN A 117 8.22 0.21 -7.96
N GLU A 118 9.42 0.63 -8.34
CA GLU A 118 10.60 0.68 -7.45
C GLU A 118 10.36 1.49 -6.17
N THR A 119 9.60 2.59 -6.25
CA THR A 119 9.29 3.42 -5.07
C THR A 119 8.44 2.66 -4.07
N PHE A 120 7.46 1.91 -4.56
CA PHE A 120 6.64 1.05 -3.71
C PHE A 120 7.45 -0.08 -3.09
N LEU A 121 8.30 -0.77 -3.88
CA LEU A 121 9.15 -1.84 -3.35
C LEU A 121 10.11 -1.32 -2.27
N GLN A 122 10.71 -0.15 -2.48
CA GLN A 122 11.57 0.46 -1.45
C GLN A 122 10.79 0.77 -0.18
N MET A 123 9.62 1.43 -0.28
CA MET A 123 8.75 1.70 0.87
C MET A 123 8.35 0.43 1.61
N LEU A 124 8.00 -0.63 0.87
CA LEU A 124 7.63 -1.90 1.46
C LEU A 124 8.80 -2.51 2.23
N SER A 125 10.02 -2.43 1.70
CA SER A 125 11.22 -2.91 2.40
C SER A 125 11.50 -2.07 3.64
N ASP A 126 11.42 -0.74 3.53
CA ASP A 126 11.66 0.19 4.63
C ASP A 126 10.66 -0.02 5.78
N PHE A 127 9.37 -0.22 5.49
CA PHE A 127 8.34 -0.39 6.51
C PHE A 127 8.31 -1.79 7.14
N THR A 128 8.65 -2.83 6.37
CA THR A 128 8.66 -4.20 6.88
C THR A 128 9.99 -4.57 7.52
N GLY A 129 11.08 -3.87 7.17
CA GLY A 129 12.44 -4.24 7.55
C GLY A 129 12.91 -5.56 6.93
N ILE A 130 12.27 -5.99 5.83
CA ILE A 130 12.53 -7.27 5.15
C ILE A 130 13.02 -6.99 3.72
N ASP A 131 13.97 -7.78 3.27
CA ASP A 131 14.44 -7.76 1.88
C ASP A 131 13.37 -8.31 0.92
N ILE A 132 13.20 -7.61 -0.22
CA ILE A 132 12.18 -7.88 -1.25
C ILE A 132 12.81 -8.36 -2.55
#